data_AF-A0AAU5W759-F1
#
_entry.id   AF-A0AAU5W759-F1
#
_cell.length_a   1.000
_cell.length_b   1.000
_cell.length_c   1.000
_cell.angle_alpha   90.00
_cell.angle_beta   90.00
_cell.angle_gamma   90.00
#
_symmetry.space_group_name_H-M   'P 1'
#
loop_
_entity.id
_entity.type
_entity.pdbx_description
1 polymer ?
#
loop_
_entity_poly.entity_id
_entity_poly.type
_entity_poly.pdbx_seq_one_letter_code
_entity_poly.pdbx_strand_id
1 'polypeptide(L)'
;MKSWRSFAAAGLIAGAALTTVSLATGTALADPGQWTVAGGGYPTLVACQVDGVNYVSDPASNGGYHEFACAPSTVGTWTMWVR
;
A
#
# COMPACT_ATOMS: atom_id res chain seq x y z
N MET A 1 21.29 11.03 22.68
CA MET A 1 19.98 11.56 22.24
C MET A 1 20.09 11.91 20.77
N LYS A 2 19.56 11.06 19.88
CA LYS A 2 19.72 11.20 18.41
C LYS A 2 18.57 12.08 17.91
N SER A 3 18.92 13.21 17.30
CA SER A 3 17.95 14.19 16.79
C SER A 3 17.10 13.58 15.68
N TRP A 4 15.79 13.60 15.88
CA TRP A 4 14.80 13.22 14.88
C TRP A 4 14.58 14.44 14.00
N ARG A 5 15.34 14.50 12.91
CA ARG A 5 15.24 15.59 11.93
C ARG A 5 13.86 15.50 11.27
N SER A 6 13.18 16.62 11.33
CA SER A 6 12.03 17.01 10.53
C SER A 6 12.14 16.49 9.10
N PHE A 7 11.15 15.70 8.67
CA PHE A 7 10.81 15.55 7.26
C PHE A 7 9.50 16.26 7.02
N ALA A 8 9.59 17.33 6.25
CA ALA A 8 8.49 18.13 5.78
C ALA A 8 7.75 17.41 4.65
N ALA A 9 6.45 17.71 4.57
CA ALA A 9 5.66 17.88 3.36
C ALA A 9 5.53 16.68 2.39
N ALA A 10 4.32 16.10 2.37
CA ALA A 10 3.70 15.60 1.15
C ALA A 10 2.23 16.02 1.18
N GLY A 11 1.80 16.72 0.14
CA GLY A 11 0.61 17.57 0.11
C GLY A 11 -0.71 16.82 0.22
N LEU A 12 -1.57 17.32 1.09
CA LEU A 12 -3.01 17.10 1.01
C LEU A 12 -3.57 18.04 -0.06
N ILE A 13 -3.66 17.57 -1.31
CA ILE A 13 -4.50 18.21 -2.32
C ILE A 13 -5.78 17.39 -2.40
N ALA A 14 -6.75 17.75 -1.57
CA ALA A 14 -8.13 17.31 -1.71
C ALA A 14 -8.73 18.05 -2.92
N GLY A 15 -8.52 17.51 -4.12
CA GLY A 15 -9.21 17.94 -5.33
C GLY A 15 -10.62 17.38 -5.34
N ALA A 16 -11.61 18.20 -5.03
CA ALA A 16 -13.01 17.86 -5.26
C ALA A 16 -13.28 17.81 -6.77
N ALA A 17 -13.40 16.60 -7.32
CA ALA A 17 -13.95 16.36 -8.65
C ALA A 17 -15.16 15.44 -8.52
N LEU A 18 -16.34 16.05 -8.45
CA LEU A 18 -17.60 15.38 -8.73
C LEU A 18 -17.62 15.06 -10.23
N THR A 19 -17.34 13.80 -10.60
CA THR A 19 -17.73 13.27 -11.90
C THR A 19 -18.21 11.83 -11.74
N THR A 20 -19.53 11.67 -11.95
CA THR A 20 -20.24 10.51 -12.52
C THR A 20 -19.55 9.15 -12.43
N VAL A 21 -20.17 8.24 -11.65
CA VAL A 21 -19.99 6.80 -11.69
C VAL A 21 -19.96 6.32 -13.15
N SER A 22 -18.77 6.02 -13.64
CA SER A 22 -18.57 5.14 -14.79
C SER A 22 -17.91 3.89 -14.24
N LEU A 23 -18.62 2.76 -14.32
CA LEU A 23 -18.07 1.44 -14.15
C LEU A 23 -16.98 1.25 -15.22
N ALA A 24 -15.76 1.68 -14.91
CA ALA A 24 -14.57 1.20 -15.57
C ALA A 24 -14.00 0.12 -14.66
N THR A 25 -14.04 -1.12 -15.13
CA THR A 25 -12.96 -2.10 -14.97
C THR A 25 -11.65 -1.46 -15.46
N GLY A 26 -11.21 -0.44 -14.75
CA GLY A 26 -10.00 0.31 -14.98
C GLY A 26 -9.09 -0.11 -13.87
N THR A 27 -8.10 -0.93 -14.21
CA THR A 27 -6.84 -1.05 -13.46
C THR A 27 -6.51 0.33 -12.89
N ALA A 28 -6.66 0.51 -11.58
CA ALA A 28 -6.14 1.68 -10.91
C ALA A 28 -4.66 1.72 -11.29
N LEU A 29 -4.30 2.64 -12.19
CA LEU A 29 -2.92 2.83 -12.61
C LEU A 29 -2.18 3.17 -11.33
N ALA A 30 -1.37 2.22 -10.88
CA ALA A 30 -0.45 2.39 -9.78
C ALA A 30 0.30 3.71 -10.02
N ASP A 31 0.09 4.68 -9.14
CA ASP A 31 0.94 5.85 -9.10
C ASP A 31 2.36 5.34 -8.83
N PRO A 32 3.35 5.62 -9.71
CA PRO A 32 4.68 5.03 -9.64
C PRO A 32 5.54 5.50 -8.44
N GLY A 33 4.93 6.16 -7.44
CA GLY A 33 5.56 6.51 -6.17
C GLY A 33 4.71 6.27 -4.91
N GLN A 34 3.44 5.84 -5.03
CA GLN A 34 2.55 5.69 -3.87
C GLN A 34 2.32 4.20 -3.56
N TRP A 35 2.93 3.73 -2.48
CA TRP A 35 2.60 2.45 -1.87
C TRP A 35 1.08 2.35 -1.60
N THR A 36 0.46 1.27 -2.06
CA THR A 36 -0.96 0.97 -1.85
C THR A 36 -1.14 -0.14 -0.83
N VAL A 37 -2.18 -0.07 -0.01
CA VAL A 37 -2.51 -1.17 0.93
C VAL A 37 -3.08 -2.35 0.16
N ALA A 38 -2.40 -3.50 0.20
CA ALA A 38 -2.88 -4.76 -0.38
C ALA A 38 -3.48 -5.70 0.67
N GLY A 39 -3.17 -5.51 1.95
CA GLY A 39 -3.68 -6.36 3.03
C GLY A 39 -3.38 -5.80 4.41
N GLY A 40 -4.08 -6.27 5.44
CA GLY A 40 -3.89 -5.81 6.82
C GLY A 40 -4.46 -6.75 7.86
N GLY A 41 -4.06 -6.55 9.12
CA GLY A 41 -4.49 -7.38 10.23
C GLY A 41 -3.62 -8.62 10.47
N TYR A 42 -2.42 -8.67 9.90
CA TYR A 42 -1.52 -9.82 10.13
C TYR A 42 -1.02 -9.80 11.58
N PRO A 43 -1.10 -10.93 12.31
CA PRO A 43 -0.72 -10.98 13.72
C PRO A 43 0.81 -10.95 13.93
N THR A 44 1.59 -11.20 12.88
CA THR A 44 3.05 -11.20 12.92
C THR A 44 3.63 -10.64 11.63
N LEU A 45 4.86 -10.11 11.69
CA LEU A 45 5.61 -9.68 10.52
C LEU A 45 5.77 -10.82 9.49
N VAL A 46 6.04 -12.03 9.97
CA VAL A 46 6.25 -13.22 9.12
C VAL A 46 4.99 -13.53 8.31
N ALA A 47 3.81 -13.48 8.95
CA ALA A 47 2.55 -13.71 8.24
C ALA A 47 2.32 -12.67 7.12
N CYS A 48 2.64 -11.39 7.38
CA CYS A 48 2.59 -10.35 6.36
C CYS A 48 3.60 -10.60 5.22
N GLN A 49 4.83 -11.02 5.54
CA GLN A 49 5.86 -11.26 4.53
C GLN A 49 5.55 -12.46 3.62
N VAL A 50 5.03 -13.56 4.19
CA VAL A 50 4.62 -14.73 3.41
C VAL A 50 3.53 -14.34 2.42
N ASP A 51 2.53 -13.59 2.89
CA ASP A 51 1.44 -13.13 2.03
C ASP A 51 1.94 -12.14 0.97
N GLY A 52 2.86 -11.24 1.32
CA GLY A 52 3.48 -10.30 0.39
C GLY A 52 4.28 -10.97 -0.72
N VAL A 53 5.08 -11.99 -0.39
CA VAL A 53 5.79 -12.79 -1.40
C VAL A 53 4.79 -13.47 -2.34
N ASN A 54 3.75 -14.11 -1.79
CA ASN A 54 2.73 -14.76 -2.60
C ASN A 54 2.01 -13.75 -3.51
N TYR A 55 1.67 -12.58 -2.97
CA TYR A 55 0.99 -11.51 -3.69
C TYR A 55 1.79 -11.05 -4.91
N VAL A 56 3.07 -10.68 -4.74
CA VAL A 56 3.89 -10.19 -5.86
C VAL A 56 4.33 -11.29 -6.83
N SER A 57 4.35 -12.55 -6.37
CA SER A 57 4.72 -13.71 -7.19
C SER A 57 3.59 -14.22 -8.07
N ASP A 58 2.34 -13.89 -7.74
CA ASP A 58 1.17 -14.29 -8.52
C ASP A 58 0.76 -13.18 -9.51
N PRO A 59 1.04 -13.34 -10.82
CA PRO A 59 0.69 -12.34 -11.83
C PRO A 59 -0.83 -12.14 -12.00
N ALA A 60 -1.67 -13.05 -11.52
CA ALA A 60 -3.12 -12.89 -11.54
C ALA A 60 -3.64 -12.02 -10.38
N SER A 61 -2.93 -12.04 -9.25
CA SER A 61 -3.33 -11.38 -8.01
C SER A 61 -2.61 -10.06 -7.75
N ASN A 62 -1.43 -9.86 -8.34
CA ASN A 62 -0.55 -8.74 -8.01
C ASN A 62 -1.01 -7.37 -8.54
N GLY A 63 -2.01 -7.30 -9.42
CA GLY A 63 -2.50 -6.03 -9.96
C GLY A 63 -1.46 -5.18 -10.70
N GLY A 64 -0.33 -5.77 -11.10
CA GLY A 64 0.83 -5.08 -11.66
C GLY A 64 1.86 -4.58 -10.64
N TYR A 65 1.66 -4.85 -9.34
CA TYR A 65 2.63 -4.55 -8.28
C TYR A 65 3.71 -5.62 -8.19
N HIS A 66 4.96 -5.20 -7.97
CA HIS A 66 6.12 -6.09 -7.96
C HIS A 66 6.97 -5.96 -6.70
N GLU A 67 6.72 -4.94 -5.88
CA GLU A 67 7.36 -4.74 -4.60
C GLU A 67 6.32 -4.82 -3.49
N PHE A 68 6.72 -5.36 -2.33
CA PHE A 68 5.90 -5.37 -1.13
C PHE A 68 6.69 -4.90 0.08
N ALA A 69 5.98 -4.32 1.06
CA ALA A 69 6.53 -3.93 2.34
C ALA A 69 5.53 -4.22 3.45
N CYS A 70 6.04 -4.70 4.59
CA CYS A 70 5.25 -4.92 5.79
C CYS A 70 5.57 -3.85 6.82
N ALA A 71 4.57 -3.08 7.21
CA ALA A 71 4.69 -2.05 8.24
C ALA A 71 3.79 -2.37 9.44
N PRO A 72 4.24 -2.09 10.68
CA PRO A 72 3.36 -2.22 11.83
C PRO A 72 2.20 -1.23 11.71
N SER A 73 1.00 -1.69 12.04
CA SER A 73 -0.24 -0.91 12.02
C SER A 73 -0.66 -0.55 13.45
N THR A 74 -1.92 -0.15 13.63
CA THR A 74 -2.49 0.07 14.96
C THR A 74 -2.57 -1.24 15.75
N VAL A 75 -1.97 -1.21 16.94
CA VAL A 75 -1.96 -2.24 18.00
C VAL A 75 -1.63 -3.66 17.52
N GLY A 76 -0.33 -3.97 17.44
CA GLY A 76 0.18 -5.35 17.37
C GLY A 76 -0.05 -6.09 16.05
N THR A 77 -0.64 -5.43 15.05
CA THR A 77 -0.87 -5.99 13.72
C THR A 77 0.06 -5.39 12.69
N TRP A 78 0.17 -6.03 11.53
CA TRP A 78 0.94 -5.56 10.39
C TRP A 78 0.01 -5.28 9.20
N THR A 79 0.42 -4.33 8.37
CA THR A 79 -0.22 -3.95 7.12
C THR A 79 0.77 -4.19 5.97
N MET A 80 0.27 -4.83 4.92
CA MET A 80 0.98 -5.08 3.67
C MET A 80 0.73 -3.95 2.69
N TRP A 81 1.82 -3.38 2.21
CA TRP A 81 1.87 -2.34 1.21
C TRP A 81 2.51 -2.88 -0.06
N VAL A 82 2.03 -2.47 -1.22
CA VAL A 82 2.55 -2.90 -2.53
C VAL A 82 2.76 -1.72 -3.46
N ARG A 83 3.69 -1.87 -4.40
CA ARG A 83 3.91 -0.93 -5.51
C ARG A 83 4.49 -1.61 -6.74
#